data_AF-A0A529SFP4-F1
#
_entry.id   AF-A0A529SFP4-F1
#
_cell.length_a   1.000
_cell.length_b   1.000
_cell.length_c   1.000
_cell.angle_alpha   90.00
_cell.angle_beta   90.00
_cell.angle_gamma   90.00
#
_symmetry.space_group_name_H-M   'P 1'
#
loop_
_entity.id
_entity.type
_entity.pdbx_description
1 polymer ?
#
loop_
_entity_poly.entity_id
_entity_poly.type
_entity_poly.pdbx_seq_one_letter_code
_entity_poly.pdbx_strand_id
1 'polypeptide(L)'
;SKVLVAINTFARVDAVDIWKKAADMAAESNADAIIAADFAVLDHVAKNHKQIRLHLSVQAAAATPEAIGFYAAHFGIRRVVLPRVLSLQEIAALNRAIDVETEAFVFGGLCVMIEGRCYLSS
;
A
#
# COMPACT_ATOMS: atom_id res chain seq x y z
N SER A 1 19.14 5.13 9.41
CA SER A 1 18.10 4.08 9.34
C SER A 1 16.89 4.62 8.62
N LYS A 2 16.11 3.77 7.92
CA LYS A 2 14.85 4.18 7.27
C LYS A 2 13.65 3.81 8.14
N VAL A 3 12.65 4.68 8.20
CA VAL A 3 11.39 4.49 8.93
C VAL A 3 10.22 4.54 7.94
N LEU A 4 9.50 3.44 7.81
CA LEU A 4 8.31 3.32 6.96
C LEU A 4 7.10 3.13 7.87
N VAL A 5 6.09 3.99 7.72
CA VAL A 5 4.90 3.98 8.58
C VAL A 5 3.75 3.29 7.87
N ALA A 6 3.24 2.21 8.47
CA ALA A 6 2.06 1.53 7.96
C ALA A 6 0.78 2.22 8.45
N ILE A 7 -0.02 2.70 7.51
CA ILE A 7 -1.38 3.23 7.71
C ILE A 7 -2.31 2.33 6.87
N ASN A 8 -2.29 1.05 7.20
CA ASN A 8 -2.95 -0.05 6.51
C ASN A 8 -4.33 -0.33 7.15
N THR A 9 -5.15 0.71 7.27
CA THR A 9 -6.55 0.55 7.67
C THR A 9 -7.44 1.19 6.62
N PHE A 10 -8.47 0.48 6.18
CA PHE A 10 -9.54 1.08 5.39
C PHE A 10 -10.44 1.87 6.32
N ALA A 11 -10.66 3.14 5.97
CA ALA A 11 -11.44 4.02 6.80
C ALA A 11 -12.89 3.56 6.89
N ARG A 12 -13.48 3.70 8.08
CA ARG A 12 -14.94 3.62 8.23
C ARG A 12 -15.55 4.92 7.71
N VAL A 13 -16.82 4.86 7.31
CA VAL A 13 -17.55 6.00 6.70
C VAL A 13 -17.47 7.28 7.55
N ASP A 14 -17.42 7.14 8.87
CA ASP A 14 -17.39 8.21 9.86
C ASP A 14 -15.99 8.55 10.39
N ALA A 15 -14.95 7.86 9.93
CA ALA A 15 -13.62 7.90 10.54
C ALA A 15 -12.47 7.96 9.52
N VAL A 16 -12.64 8.70 8.43
CA VAL A 16 -11.55 8.90 7.44
C VAL A 16 -10.50 9.88 7.96
N ASP A 17 -10.93 10.93 8.67
CA ASP A 17 -10.05 12.03 9.06
C ASP A 17 -8.96 11.62 10.06
N ILE A 18 -9.20 10.60 10.88
CA ILE A 18 -8.17 10.07 11.79
C ILE A 18 -6.98 9.49 11.00
N TRP A 19 -7.24 8.83 9.88
CA TRP A 19 -6.20 8.23 9.04
C TRP A 19 -5.47 9.26 8.19
N LYS A 20 -6.17 10.32 7.74
CA LYS A 20 -5.53 11.47 7.11
C LYS A 20 -4.59 12.19 8.09
N LYS A 21 -5.04 12.46 9.31
CA LYS A 21 -4.21 13.04 10.37
C LYS A 21 -3.00 12.16 10.73
N ALA A 22 -3.18 10.84 10.80
CA ALA A 22 -2.07 9.92 11.00
C ALA A 22 -1.04 10.00 9.86
N ALA A 23 -1.50 10.17 8.62
CA ALA A 23 -0.63 10.35 7.46
C ALA A 23 0.10 11.70 7.49
N ASP A 24 -0.57 12.77 7.90
CA ASP A 24 0.04 14.09 8.12
C ASP A 24 1.16 13.99 9.17
N MET A 25 0.87 13.39 10.33
CA MET A 25 1.86 13.20 11.40
C MET A 25 3.07 12.38 10.94
N ALA A 26 2.85 11.33 10.16
CA ALA A 26 3.94 10.51 9.62
C ALA A 26 4.84 11.32 8.67
N ALA A 27 4.24 12.13 7.80
CA ALA A 27 4.97 12.99 6.88
C ALA A 27 5.74 14.10 7.61
N GLU A 28 5.10 14.79 8.57
CA GLU A 28 5.70 15.84 9.39
C GLU A 28 6.84 15.32 10.29
N SER A 29 6.78 14.05 10.67
CA SER A 29 7.84 13.37 11.43
C SER A 29 9.03 12.93 10.57
N ASN A 30 9.04 13.25 9.27
CA ASN A 30 10.07 12.85 8.30
C ASN A 30 10.20 11.32 8.14
N ALA A 31 9.07 10.59 8.13
CA ALA A 31 9.09 9.19 7.71
C ALA A 31 9.58 9.06 6.25
N ASP A 32 10.34 8.00 5.94
CA ASP A 32 10.85 7.74 4.59
C ASP A 32 9.73 7.34 3.62
N ALA A 33 8.70 6.66 4.12
CA ALA A 33 7.55 6.25 3.32
C ALA A 33 6.29 6.01 4.17
N ILE A 34 5.13 6.16 3.54
CA ILE A 34 3.84 5.73 4.06
C ILE A 34 3.35 4.51 3.27
N ILE A 35 2.89 3.48 3.97
CA ILE A 35 2.30 2.26 3.39
C ILE A 35 0.78 2.28 3.63
N ALA A 36 -0.03 2.44 2.59
CA ALA A 36 -1.49 2.59 2.70
C ALA A 36 -2.25 1.89 1.56
N ALA A 37 -3.56 1.67 1.73
CA ALA A 37 -4.44 1.07 0.72
C ALA A 37 -5.73 1.87 0.48
N ASP A 38 -6.22 2.60 1.48
CA ASP A 38 -7.46 3.37 1.38
C ASP A 38 -7.32 4.54 0.38
N PHE A 39 -8.25 4.65 -0.56
CA PHE A 39 -8.22 5.68 -1.61
C PHE A 39 -8.22 7.09 -1.04
N ALA A 40 -8.99 7.38 0.01
CA ALA A 40 -9.06 8.72 0.58
C ALA A 40 -7.77 9.10 1.29
N VAL A 41 -7.07 8.12 1.87
CA VAL A 41 -5.74 8.33 2.47
C VAL A 41 -4.67 8.50 1.39
N LEU A 42 -4.67 7.63 0.38
CA LEU A 42 -3.72 7.71 -0.74
C LEU A 42 -3.81 9.04 -1.49
N ASP A 43 -5.03 9.46 -1.83
CA ASP A 43 -5.30 10.75 -2.49
C ASP A 43 -4.86 11.93 -1.63
N HIS A 44 -5.14 11.89 -0.33
CA HIS A 44 -4.73 12.93 0.62
C HIS A 44 -3.21 13.09 0.68
N VAL A 45 -2.47 12.00 0.82
CA VAL A 45 -1.00 12.05 0.87
C VAL A 45 -0.43 12.49 -0.47
N ALA A 46 -0.94 11.97 -1.59
CA ALA A 46 -0.47 12.33 -2.92
C ALA A 46 -0.63 13.83 -3.24
N LYS A 47 -1.71 14.46 -2.73
CA LYS A 47 -1.97 15.89 -2.92
C LYS A 47 -1.16 16.78 -1.98
N ASN A 48 -1.09 16.41 -0.70
CA ASN A 48 -0.58 17.30 0.34
C ASN A 48 0.90 17.06 0.69
N HIS A 49 1.42 15.85 0.48
CA HIS A 49 2.75 15.43 0.93
C HIS A 49 3.59 14.87 -0.21
N LYS A 50 3.79 15.64 -1.28
CA LYS A 50 4.45 15.16 -2.53
C LYS A 50 5.89 14.63 -2.35
N GLN A 51 6.56 14.98 -1.26
CA GLN A 51 7.94 14.59 -0.99
C GLN A 51 8.05 13.22 -0.31
N ILE A 52 7.00 12.74 0.38
CA ILE A 52 7.05 11.42 1.02
C ILE A 52 6.79 10.32 -0.01
N ARG A 53 7.55 9.23 0.07
CA ARG A 53 7.28 8.07 -0.80
C ARG A 53 6.00 7.37 -0.35
N LEU A 54 5.17 7.00 -1.32
CA LEU A 54 3.96 6.22 -1.10
C LEU A 54 4.17 4.79 -1.57
N HIS A 55 3.91 3.84 -0.68
CA HIS A 55 3.92 2.41 -0.95
C HIS A 55 2.48 1.87 -0.83
N LEU A 56 2.09 1.01 -1.76
CA LEU A 56 0.78 0.38 -1.77
C LEU A 56 0.79 -0.85 -0.85
N SER A 57 -0.07 -0.83 0.16
CA SER A 57 -0.26 -1.94 1.10
C SER A 57 -0.89 -3.15 0.41
N VAL A 58 -0.51 -4.35 0.86
CA VAL A 58 -1.10 -5.62 0.40
C VAL A 58 -2.63 -5.68 0.54
N GLN A 59 -3.19 -4.87 1.44
CA GLN A 59 -4.64 -4.71 1.63
C GLN A 59 -5.38 -4.14 0.41
N ALA A 60 -4.69 -3.45 -0.51
CA ALA A 60 -5.29 -3.01 -1.76
C ALA A 60 -5.55 -4.17 -2.74
N ALA A 61 -4.99 -5.37 -2.46
CA ALA A 61 -5.13 -6.58 -3.28
C ALA A 61 -4.74 -6.39 -4.76
N ALA A 62 -3.89 -5.41 -5.07
CA ALA A 62 -3.42 -5.17 -6.44
C ALA A 62 -2.47 -6.29 -6.89
N ALA A 63 -2.95 -7.14 -7.79
CA ALA A 63 -2.23 -8.31 -8.29
C ALA A 63 -2.00 -8.30 -9.82
N THR A 64 -2.49 -7.28 -10.53
CA THR A 64 -2.36 -7.16 -11.99
C THR A 64 -1.58 -5.90 -12.37
N PRO A 65 -0.90 -5.88 -13.53
CA PRO A 65 -0.21 -4.69 -14.02
C PRO A 65 -1.12 -3.47 -14.12
N GLU A 66 -2.37 -3.64 -14.55
CA GLU A 66 -3.35 -2.57 -14.72
C GLU A 66 -3.74 -1.94 -13.39
N ALA A 67 -4.02 -2.77 -12.37
CA ALA A 67 -4.36 -2.28 -11.05
C ALA A 67 -3.19 -1.51 -10.44
N ILE A 68 -1.99 -2.08 -10.50
CA ILE A 68 -0.76 -1.44 -9.99
C ILE A 68 -0.47 -0.14 -10.74
N GLY A 69 -0.57 -0.16 -12.07
CA GLY A 69 -0.39 1.01 -12.93
C GLY A 69 -1.40 2.11 -12.62
N PHE A 70 -2.66 1.77 -12.33
CA PHE A 70 -3.66 2.73 -11.90
C PHE A 70 -3.24 3.45 -10.62
N TYR A 71 -2.83 2.69 -9.59
CA TYR A 71 -2.37 3.28 -8.33
C TYR A 71 -1.11 4.14 -8.52
N ALA A 72 -0.15 3.67 -9.33
CA ALA A 72 1.06 4.39 -9.64
C ALA A 72 0.77 5.73 -10.33
N ALA A 73 -0.11 5.73 -11.33
CA ALA A 73 -0.46 6.92 -12.10
C ALA A 73 -1.25 7.96 -11.27
N HIS A 74 -2.20 7.51 -10.44
CA HIS A 74 -3.12 8.42 -9.75
C HIS A 74 -2.61 8.89 -8.37
N PHE A 75 -1.84 8.06 -7.66
CA PHE A 75 -1.35 8.38 -6.32
C PHE A 75 0.17 8.48 -6.23
N GLY A 76 0.89 8.26 -7.33
CA GLY A 76 2.35 8.29 -7.32
C GLY A 76 2.98 7.16 -6.53
N ILE A 77 2.33 5.99 -6.46
CA ILE A 77 2.90 4.81 -5.80
C ILE A 77 4.29 4.50 -6.37
N ARG A 78 5.25 4.24 -5.48
CA ARG A 78 6.64 3.89 -5.82
C ARG A 78 6.99 2.43 -5.57
N ARG A 79 6.20 1.77 -4.72
CA ARG A 79 6.37 0.36 -4.37
C ARG A 79 5.04 -0.28 -4.07
N VAL A 80 4.83 -1.54 -4.46
CA VAL A 80 3.67 -2.34 -4.09
C VAL A 80 4.08 -3.54 -3.23
N VAL A 81 3.37 -3.75 -2.13
CA VAL A 81 3.49 -4.96 -1.32
C VAL A 81 2.52 -5.99 -1.89
N LEU A 82 3.07 -7.06 -2.48
CA LEU A 82 2.30 -8.03 -3.27
C LEU A 82 1.44 -8.96 -2.39
N PRO A 83 0.26 -9.37 -2.89
CA PRO A 83 -0.54 -10.43 -2.27
C PRO A 83 0.24 -11.74 -2.15
N ARG A 84 0.04 -12.44 -1.03
CA ARG A 84 0.75 -13.70 -0.70
C ARG A 84 0.25 -14.92 -1.47
N VAL A 85 -0.69 -14.74 -2.39
CA VAL A 85 -1.27 -15.80 -3.22
C VAL A 85 -0.53 -15.97 -4.55
N LEU A 86 0.37 -15.05 -4.90
CA LEU A 86 1.13 -15.11 -6.15
C LEU A 86 2.31 -16.08 -6.04
N SER A 87 2.46 -16.91 -7.05
CA SER A 87 3.64 -17.74 -7.27
C SER A 87 4.85 -16.91 -7.72
N LEU A 88 6.06 -17.46 -7.58
CA LEU A 88 7.29 -16.81 -8.08
C LEU A 88 7.24 -16.52 -9.59
N GLN A 89 6.58 -17.37 -10.36
CA GLN A 89 6.43 -17.20 -11.81
C GLN A 89 5.52 -16.01 -12.13
N GLU A 90 4.40 -15.87 -11.41
CA GLU A 90 3.49 -14.74 -11.53
C GLU A 90 4.15 -13.44 -11.10
N ILE A 91 4.89 -13.44 -9.98
CA ILE A 91 5.67 -12.26 -9.53
C ILE A 91 6.70 -11.86 -10.59
N ALA A 92 7.42 -12.82 -11.18
CA ALA A 92 8.41 -12.54 -12.21
C ALA A 92 7.77 -11.97 -13.49
N ALA A 93 6.58 -12.45 -13.86
CA ALA A 93 5.82 -11.91 -14.99
C ALA A 93 5.31 -10.49 -14.71
N LEU A 94 4.78 -10.26 -13.51
CA LEU A 94 4.30 -8.97 -13.04
C LEU A 94 5.41 -7.92 -13.07
N ASN A 95 6.59 -8.25 -12.54
CA ASN A 95 7.76 -7.36 -12.49
C ASN A 95 8.30 -6.97 -13.88
N ARG A 96 7.99 -7.73 -14.93
CA ARG A 96 8.34 -7.36 -16.31
C ARG A 96 7.35 -6.37 -16.93
N ALA A 97 6.16 -6.21 -16.33
CA ALA A 97 5.05 -5.45 -16.88
C ALA A 97 4.75 -4.14 -16.13
N ILE A 98 5.46 -3.84 -15.04
CA ILE A 98 5.25 -2.65 -14.21
C ILE A 98 6.57 -1.91 -13.94
N ASP A 99 6.47 -0.59 -13.75
CA ASP A 99 7.62 0.28 -13.47
C ASP A 99 7.78 0.63 -11.97
N VAL A 100 6.97 0.02 -11.09
CA VAL A 100 7.07 0.23 -9.63
C VAL A 100 7.82 -0.91 -8.96
N GLU A 101 8.50 -0.59 -7.85
CA GLU A 101 9.18 -1.60 -7.04
C GLU A 101 8.17 -2.60 -6.45
N THR A 102 8.57 -3.86 -6.29
CA THR A 102 7.73 -4.88 -5.61
C THR A 102 8.37 -5.36 -4.32
N GLU A 103 7.53 -5.57 -3.31
CA GLU A 103 7.90 -6.14 -2.02
C GLU A 103 7.02 -7.37 -1.74
N ALA A 104 7.60 -8.47 -1.30
CA ALA A 104 6.89 -9.71 -1.05
C ALA A 104 7.25 -10.28 0.33
N PHE A 105 6.29 -10.91 1.00
CA PHE A 105 6.52 -11.62 2.25
C PHE A 105 7.08 -13.01 1.95
N VAL A 106 8.29 -13.31 2.42
CA VAL A 106 8.94 -14.62 2.26
C VAL A 106 8.45 -15.63 3.31
N PHE A 107 8.09 -15.16 4.51
CA PHE A 107 7.57 -15.97 5.63
C PHE A 107 6.45 -15.23 6.38
N GLY A 108 5.55 -15.96 7.06
CA GLY A 108 4.53 -15.37 7.97
C GLY A 108 3.06 -15.49 7.55
N GLY A 109 2.66 -16.57 6.87
CA GLY A 109 1.30 -16.84 6.37
C GLY A 109 0.26 -17.26 7.43
N LEU A 110 0.22 -16.63 8.61
CA LEU A 110 -0.78 -16.97 9.64
C LEU A 110 -2.16 -16.34 9.41
N CYS A 111 -2.30 -15.41 8.46
CA CYS A 111 -3.57 -14.75 8.18
C CYS A 111 -4.08 -15.16 6.79
N VAL A 112 -5.23 -15.83 6.77
CA VAL A 112 -5.95 -16.17 5.54
C VAL A 112 -6.46 -14.86 4.93
N MET A 113 -5.94 -14.50 3.76
CA MET A 113 -6.44 -13.40 2.94
C MET A 113 -7.52 -13.94 2.01
N ILE A 114 -8.79 -13.77 2.39
CA ILE A 114 -9.92 -13.96 1.47
C ILE A 114 -10.28 -12.55 0.97
N GLU A 115 -10.18 -12.34 -0.35
CA GLU A 115 -10.64 -11.11 -1.02
C GLU A 115 -9.95 -9.80 -0.58
N GLY A 116 -8.66 -9.84 -0.21
CA GLY A 116 -7.92 -8.61 0.11
C GLY A 116 -8.15 -8.05 1.52
N ARG A 117 -8.98 -8.71 2.34
CA ARG A 117 -9.21 -8.33 3.73
C ARG A 117 -8.75 -9.45 4.66
N CYS A 118 -7.93 -9.11 5.66
CA CYS A 118 -7.59 -10.03 6.73
C CYS A 118 -8.85 -10.33 7.55
N TYR A 119 -9.35 -11.57 7.53
CA TYR A 119 -10.52 -11.97 8.32
C TYR A 119 -10.23 -12.08 9.83
N LEU A 120 -8.97 -12.33 10.20
CA LEU A 120 -8.56 -12.62 11.58
C LEU A 120 -7.98 -11.42 12.35
N SER A 121 -8.01 -10.22 11.76
CA SER A 121 -7.49 -9.01 12.40
C SER A 121 -8.60 -7.97 12.49
N SER A 122 -9.44 -8.10 13.53
CA SER A 122 -10.35 -7.05 14.00
C SER A 122 -9.77 -6.36 15.23
#